data_AF-A0A4Z1HBL5-F1
#
_entry.id   AF-A0A4Z1HBL5-F1
#
_cell.length_a   1.000
_cell.length_b   1.000
_cell.length_c   1.000
_cell.angle_alpha   90.00
_cell.angle_beta   90.00
_cell.angle_gamma   90.00
#
_symmetry.space_group_name_H-M   'P 1'
#
loop_
_entity.id
_entity.type
_entity.pdbx_description
1 polymer ?
#
loop_
_entity_poly.entity_id
_entity_poly.type
_entity_poly.pdbx_seq_one_letter_code
_entity_poly.pdbx_strand_id
1 'polypeptide(L)'
;MFLKMRSGRAIASLRLIISLLARVDSVGASFSPIGVKTSIDAQTGAAPARRDILDLQNDVPTWSLYIEALISLQQVPKDGPLSWFQIAGIHVRPYYSWDSVSWNPAAPQMGHCTHDDVLFPIWYRPYLALYNQVLASNAQTIAATCTEASYTDVAANFRIPY
;
A
#
# COMPACT_ATOMS: atom_id res chain seq x y z
N MET A 1 -29.00 -53.34 61.80
CA MET A 1 -30.34 -52.75 61.94
C MET A 1 -30.34 -51.35 61.35
N PHE A 2 -30.94 -51.25 60.17
CA PHE A 2 -31.47 -50.12 59.41
C PHE A 2 -31.39 -48.65 59.91
N LEU A 3 -30.89 -47.81 58.99
CA LEU A 3 -31.40 -46.52 58.47
C LEU A 3 -31.58 -45.30 59.40
N LYS A 4 -30.95 -44.16 59.05
CA LYS A 4 -31.65 -43.00 58.44
C LYS A 4 -30.70 -41.91 57.91
N MET A 5 -31.00 -41.43 56.71
CA MET A 5 -30.44 -40.23 56.04
C MET A 5 -30.78 -38.92 56.77
N ARG A 6 -29.89 -37.91 56.70
CA ARG A 6 -30.24 -36.57 56.17
C ARG A 6 -29.04 -35.60 56.01
N SER A 7 -28.99 -35.05 54.81
CA SER A 7 -28.67 -33.66 54.40
C SER A 7 -27.38 -32.96 54.89
N GLY A 8 -26.48 -32.77 53.92
CA GLY A 8 -26.25 -31.44 53.36
C GLY A 8 -25.08 -30.65 53.93
N ARG A 9 -23.89 -30.77 53.31
CA ARG A 9 -22.89 -29.69 53.28
C ARG A 9 -22.14 -29.66 51.95
N ALA A 10 -22.34 -28.54 51.25
CA ALA A 10 -21.46 -27.84 50.32
C ALA A 10 -20.56 -28.67 49.38
N ILE A 11 -21.05 -28.94 48.17
CA ILE A 11 -20.17 -29.14 47.01
C ILE A 11 -19.92 -27.74 46.42
N ALA A 12 -18.76 -27.17 46.72
CA ALA A 12 -18.28 -25.97 46.07
C ALA A 12 -17.87 -26.32 44.63
N SER A 13 -18.82 -26.19 43.70
CA SER A 13 -18.57 -26.28 42.26
C SER A 13 -18.94 -24.95 41.62
N LEU A 14 -17.94 -24.20 41.15
CA LEU A 14 -17.77 -23.84 39.73
C LEU A 14 -16.60 -22.85 39.63
N ARG A 15 -15.42 -23.35 39.23
CA ARG A 15 -14.35 -22.46 38.73
C ARG A 15 -14.77 -22.01 37.33
N LEU A 16 -15.30 -20.80 37.21
CA LEU A 16 -15.56 -20.15 35.93
C LEU A 16 -14.22 -19.60 35.41
N ILE A 17 -13.69 -20.18 34.34
CA ILE A 17 -12.45 -19.76 33.69
C ILE A 17 -12.73 -19.56 32.20
N ILE A 18 -12.48 -18.32 31.75
CA ILE A 18 -12.13 -17.85 30.38
C ILE A 18 -13.29 -17.87 29.36
N SER A 19 -13.67 -16.74 28.76
CA SER A 19 -12.88 -16.08 27.72
C SER A 19 -13.24 -14.60 27.57
N LEU A 20 -12.31 -13.70 27.94
CA LEU A 20 -12.32 -12.33 27.44
C LEU A 20 -11.67 -12.38 26.06
N LEU A 21 -12.47 -12.41 24.98
CA LEU A 21 -11.93 -12.11 23.66
C LEU A 21 -11.52 -10.64 23.68
N ALA A 22 -10.22 -10.38 23.83
CA ALA A 22 -9.67 -9.11 23.42
C ALA A 22 -9.95 -8.99 21.92
N ARG A 23 -10.84 -8.07 21.54
CA ARG A 23 -10.87 -7.59 20.16
C ARG A 23 -9.52 -6.90 19.95
N VAL A 24 -8.60 -7.61 19.31
CA VAL A 24 -7.51 -6.93 18.62
C VAL A 24 -8.19 -6.27 17.43
N ASP A 25 -8.56 -5.01 17.59
CA ASP A 25 -8.89 -4.20 16.43
C ASP A 25 -7.65 -4.23 15.55
N SER A 26 -7.77 -4.82 14.36
CA SER A 26 -6.74 -4.70 13.36
C SER A 26 -6.66 -3.22 13.04
N VAL A 27 -5.61 -2.55 13.54
CA VAL A 27 -5.21 -1.26 12.98
C VAL A 27 -4.89 -1.59 11.53
N GLY A 28 -5.82 -1.28 10.62
CA GLY A 28 -5.60 -1.42 9.19
C GLY A 28 -4.30 -0.70 8.87
N ALA A 29 -3.39 -1.38 8.19
CA ALA A 29 -2.14 -0.76 7.76
C ALA A 29 -2.50 0.49 6.95
N SER A 30 -2.11 1.68 7.42
CA SER A 30 -2.27 2.91 6.67
C SER A 30 -1.10 3.09 5.71
N PHE A 31 -1.39 3.29 4.43
CA PHE A 31 -0.38 3.47 3.41
C PHE A 31 -0.02 4.94 3.24
N SER A 32 1.07 5.36 3.88
CA SER A 32 1.60 6.71 3.71
C SER A 32 2.45 6.83 2.43
N PRO A 33 2.09 7.70 1.47
CA PRO A 33 2.92 7.98 0.29
C PRO A 33 4.10 8.87 0.67
N ILE A 34 5.10 8.28 1.33
CA ILE A 34 6.33 8.96 1.78
C ILE A 34 7.33 9.20 0.64
N GLY A 35 7.07 8.64 -0.54
CA GLY A 35 7.94 8.70 -1.71
C GLY A 35 9.09 7.69 -1.68
N VAL A 36 9.80 7.59 -2.80
CA VAL A 36 10.95 6.68 -2.97
C VAL A 36 12.15 7.17 -2.17
N LYS A 37 12.78 6.29 -1.38
CA LYS A 37 13.87 6.63 -0.44
C LYS A 37 15.26 6.20 -0.89
N THR A 38 15.39 5.58 -2.05
CA THR A 38 16.66 5.15 -2.63
C THR A 38 17.35 6.29 -3.36
N SER A 39 18.69 6.25 -3.42
CA SER A 39 19.55 7.24 -4.09
C SER A 39 19.30 8.69 -3.69
N ILE A 40 18.84 8.94 -2.45
CA ILE A 40 18.75 10.29 -1.89
C ILE A 40 20.17 10.76 -1.54
N ASP A 41 20.55 11.91 -2.06
CA ASP A 41 21.83 12.53 -1.75
C ASP A 41 21.91 12.85 -0.25
N ALA A 42 22.93 12.32 0.42
CA ALA A 42 23.02 12.38 1.88
C ALA A 42 23.33 13.78 2.42
N GLN A 43 23.91 14.65 1.59
CA GLN A 43 24.35 15.99 1.98
C GLN A 43 23.26 17.04 1.73
N THR A 44 22.55 16.90 0.60
CA THR A 44 21.55 17.87 0.11
C THR A 44 20.12 17.41 0.32
N GLY A 45 19.90 16.10 0.53
CA GLY A 45 18.56 15.51 0.56
C GLY A 45 17.89 15.44 -0.81
N ALA A 46 18.61 15.75 -1.89
CA ALA A 46 18.06 15.73 -3.24
C ALA A 46 17.71 14.29 -3.67
N ALA A 47 16.50 14.12 -4.21
CA ALA A 47 16.10 12.88 -4.85
C ALA A 47 16.52 12.89 -6.34
N PRO A 48 16.74 11.71 -6.95
CA PRO A 48 16.83 11.56 -8.40
C PRO A 48 15.65 12.25 -9.10
N ALA A 49 15.95 12.91 -10.21
CA ALA A 49 14.95 13.60 -11.01
C ALA A 49 14.07 12.61 -11.78
N ARG A 50 12.81 13.00 -12.03
CA ARG A 50 12.01 12.36 -13.09
C ARG A 50 12.61 12.76 -14.43
N ARG A 51 12.74 11.81 -15.34
CA ARG A 51 13.33 12.03 -16.67
C ARG A 51 12.22 12.13 -17.72
N ASP A 52 12.52 12.82 -18.81
CA ASP A 52 11.70 12.77 -20.02
C ASP A 52 11.59 11.32 -20.48
N ILE A 53 10.39 10.88 -20.88
CA ILE A 53 10.17 9.49 -21.27
C ILE A 53 10.99 9.08 -22.51
N LEU A 54 11.31 10.01 -23.42
CA LEU A 54 12.13 9.74 -24.60
C LEU A 54 13.61 9.54 -24.22
N ASP A 55 14.11 10.31 -23.24
CA ASP A 55 15.44 10.09 -22.68
C ASP A 55 15.51 8.75 -21.94
N LEU A 56 14.46 8.41 -21.19
CA LEU A 56 14.37 7.14 -20.45
C LEU A 56 14.31 5.95 -21.42
N GLN A 57 13.58 6.07 -22.53
CA GLN A 57 13.48 5.03 -23.56
C GLN A 57 14.84 4.70 -24.21
N ASN A 58 15.73 5.69 -24.34
CA ASN A 58 17.07 5.49 -24.89
C ASN A 58 18.05 4.86 -23.87
N ASP A 59 17.68 4.80 -22.59
CA ASP A 59 18.44 4.13 -21.53
C ASP A 59 17.90 2.70 -21.34
N VAL A 60 18.46 1.76 -22.12
CA VAL A 60 17.94 0.38 -22.22
C VAL A 60 17.79 -0.33 -20.87
N PRO A 61 18.76 -0.28 -19.93
CA PRO A 61 18.56 -0.87 -18.60
C PRO A 61 17.37 -0.28 -17.84
N THR A 62 17.27 1.05 -17.79
CA THR A 62 16.17 1.73 -17.08
C THR A 62 14.82 1.48 -17.75
N TRP A 63 14.76 1.53 -19.09
CA TRP A 63 13.56 1.25 -19.86
C TRP A 63 13.06 -0.18 -19.65
N SER A 64 13.97 -1.17 -19.76
CA SER A 64 13.63 -2.58 -19.55
C SER A 64 13.08 -2.81 -18.14
N LEU A 65 13.74 -2.25 -17.12
CA LEU A 65 13.28 -2.37 -15.74
C LEU A 65 11.93 -1.68 -15.52
N TYR A 66 11.69 -0.51 -16.13
CA TYR A 66 10.42 0.20 -16.04
C TYR A 66 9.26 -0.64 -16.61
N ILE A 67 9.45 -1.27 -17.77
CA ILE A 67 8.43 -2.12 -18.39
C ILE A 67 8.14 -3.36 -17.54
N GLU A 68 9.17 -4.06 -17.07
CA GLU A 68 8.99 -5.23 -16.20
C GLU A 68 8.29 -4.86 -14.88
N ALA A 69 8.67 -3.73 -14.27
CA ALA A 69 8.02 -3.24 -13.06
C ALA A 69 6.54 -2.89 -13.28
N LEU A 70 6.22 -2.32 -14.44
CA LEU A 70 4.84 -1.99 -14.81
C LEU A 70 3.99 -3.25 -15.00
N ILE A 71 4.55 -4.25 -15.71
CA ILE A 71 3.91 -5.56 -15.89
C ILE A 71 3.66 -6.21 -14.53
N SER A 72 4.67 -6.24 -13.65
CA SER A 72 4.56 -6.80 -12.31
C SER A 72 3.46 -6.11 -11.49
N LEU A 73 3.40 -4.77 -11.50
CA LEU A 73 2.36 -4.00 -10.81
C LEU A 73 0.94 -4.30 -11.36
N GLN A 74 0.81 -4.48 -12.67
CA GLN A 74 -0.47 -4.81 -13.31
C GLN A 74 -0.94 -6.25 -13.03
N GLN A 75 -0.03 -7.16 -12.68
CA GLN A 75 -0.34 -8.54 -12.32
C GLN A 75 -0.75 -8.71 -10.84
N VAL A 76 -0.55 -7.70 -10.00
CA VAL A 76 -1.02 -7.73 -8.60
C VAL A 76 -2.54 -7.93 -8.57
N PRO A 77 -3.06 -8.90 -7.79
CA PRO A 77 -4.51 -9.13 -7.66
C PRO A 77 -5.29 -7.85 -7.35
N LYS A 78 -6.42 -7.65 -8.02
CA LYS A 78 -7.21 -6.40 -7.97
C LYS A 78 -7.76 -6.04 -6.59
N ASP A 79 -7.83 -7.00 -5.67
CA ASP A 79 -8.25 -6.83 -4.28
C ASP A 79 -7.08 -6.42 -3.37
N GLY A 80 -5.83 -6.50 -3.84
CA GLY A 80 -4.67 -5.95 -3.17
C GLY A 80 -4.74 -4.41 -3.13
N PRO A 81 -4.60 -3.76 -1.96
CA PRO A 81 -4.81 -2.31 -1.79
C PRO A 81 -3.82 -1.44 -2.58
N LEU A 82 -2.66 -1.98 -2.93
CA LEU A 82 -1.63 -1.33 -3.76
C LEU A 82 -1.55 -1.92 -5.18
N SER A 83 -2.55 -2.68 -5.61
CA SER A 83 -2.63 -3.16 -6.99
C SER A 83 -2.79 -1.98 -7.96
N TRP A 84 -2.38 -2.18 -9.21
CA TRP A 84 -2.67 -1.24 -10.29
C TRP A 84 -4.15 -0.82 -10.31
N PHE A 85 -5.05 -1.79 -10.14
CA PHE A 85 -6.49 -1.57 -10.13
C PHE A 85 -6.93 -0.66 -8.98
N GLN A 86 -6.49 -0.93 -7.74
CA GLN A 86 -6.87 -0.11 -6.59
C GLN A 86 -6.28 1.30 -6.67
N ILE A 87 -5.01 1.44 -7.06
CA ILE A 87 -4.35 2.75 -7.20
C ILE A 87 -5.07 3.59 -8.27
N ALA A 88 -5.34 3.04 -9.45
CA ALA A 88 -6.12 3.73 -10.48
C ALA A 88 -7.56 4.03 -10.00
N GLY A 89 -8.14 3.14 -9.21
CA GLY A 89 -9.48 3.30 -8.63
C GLY A 89 -9.61 4.46 -7.65
N ILE A 90 -8.53 4.89 -6.98
CA ILE A 90 -8.52 6.10 -6.14
C ILE A 90 -8.97 7.31 -6.95
N HIS A 91 -8.54 7.41 -8.21
CA HIS A 91 -8.88 8.53 -9.07
C HIS A 91 -10.39 8.64 -9.27
N VAL A 92 -11.06 7.55 -9.66
CA VAL A 92 -12.47 7.62 -10.03
C VAL A 92 -13.22 6.32 -9.76
N ARG A 93 -13.57 5.55 -10.79
CA ARG A 93 -14.36 4.33 -10.67
C ARG A 93 -13.47 3.19 -10.19
N PRO A 94 -13.98 2.26 -9.37
CA PRO A 94 -15.41 2.04 -9.05
C PRO A 94 -15.95 2.77 -7.80
N TYR A 95 -15.33 3.86 -7.33
CA TYR A 95 -15.74 4.60 -6.11
C TYR A 95 -15.63 3.77 -4.82
N TYR A 96 -14.63 2.90 -4.74
CA TYR A 96 -14.34 2.14 -3.53
C TYR A 96 -13.62 3.01 -2.50
N SER A 97 -13.88 2.74 -1.23
CA SER A 97 -13.04 3.22 -0.15
C SER A 97 -11.61 2.73 -0.34
N TRP A 98 -10.63 3.60 -0.08
CA TRP A 98 -9.21 3.24 -0.12
C TRP A 98 -8.55 3.62 1.22
N ASP A 99 -7.65 2.77 1.71
CA ASP A 99 -6.92 2.96 2.98
C ASP A 99 -7.81 3.32 4.18
N SER A 100 -8.93 2.61 4.33
CA SER A 100 -9.94 2.83 5.39
C SER A 100 -10.65 4.20 5.33
N VAL A 101 -10.45 4.98 4.26
CA VAL A 101 -11.18 6.24 4.02
C VAL A 101 -12.47 5.91 3.27
N SER A 102 -13.57 5.89 4.02
CA SER A 102 -14.90 5.67 3.47
C SER A 102 -15.49 6.92 2.82
N TRP A 103 -16.27 6.71 1.77
CA TRP A 103 -17.06 7.76 1.14
C TRP A 103 -18.09 8.37 2.12
N ASN A 104 -18.31 9.68 2.01
CA ASN A 104 -19.29 10.41 2.81
C ASN A 104 -20.72 10.19 2.29
N PRO A 105 -21.64 9.59 3.07
CA PRO A 105 -23.04 9.36 2.67
C PRO A 105 -23.83 10.59 2.20
N ALA A 106 -23.42 11.78 2.61
CA ALA A 106 -24.06 13.04 2.25
C ALA A 106 -23.47 13.71 0.98
N ALA A 107 -22.36 13.19 0.44
CA ALA A 107 -21.75 13.71 -0.78
C ALA A 107 -22.34 13.03 -2.03
N PRO A 108 -22.02 13.47 -3.25
CA PRO A 108 -22.23 12.70 -4.47
C PRO A 108 -21.27 11.50 -4.56
N GLN A 109 -21.71 10.38 -5.17
CA GLN A 109 -20.84 9.21 -5.35
C GLN A 109 -19.86 9.45 -6.51
N MET A 110 -18.62 9.81 -6.15
CA MET A 110 -17.55 10.15 -7.08
C MET A 110 -16.18 9.65 -6.58
N GLY A 111 -15.15 9.79 -7.41
CA GLY A 111 -13.77 9.44 -7.05
C GLY A 111 -13.15 10.38 -6.03
N HIS A 112 -11.97 10.01 -5.52
CA HIS A 112 -11.22 10.89 -4.61
C HIS A 112 -10.57 12.08 -5.35
N CYS A 113 -10.45 12.03 -6.68
CA CYS A 113 -9.82 13.09 -7.46
C CYS A 113 -10.51 14.45 -7.31
N THR A 114 -9.73 15.52 -7.28
CA THR A 114 -10.23 16.90 -7.30
C THR A 114 -10.04 17.49 -8.70
N HIS A 115 -11.11 17.56 -9.49
CA HIS A 115 -11.15 18.28 -10.77
C HIS A 115 -11.95 19.57 -10.58
N ASP A 116 -11.66 20.59 -11.40
CA ASP A 116 -12.32 21.90 -11.34
C ASP A 116 -12.25 22.56 -9.95
N ASP A 117 -11.19 22.24 -9.20
CA ASP A 117 -10.95 22.70 -7.83
C ASP A 117 -9.50 23.18 -7.66
N VAL A 118 -9.27 24.17 -6.80
CA VAL A 118 -7.93 24.69 -6.47
C VAL A 118 -7.00 23.63 -5.86
N LEU A 119 -7.56 22.55 -5.33
CA LEU A 119 -6.86 21.41 -4.80
C LEU A 119 -6.33 20.46 -5.88
N PHE A 120 -6.67 20.64 -7.17
CA PHE A 120 -6.18 19.80 -8.26
C PHE A 120 -4.66 19.54 -8.16
N PRO A 121 -3.77 20.54 -8.25
CA PRO A 121 -2.33 20.28 -8.21
C PRO A 121 -1.87 19.68 -6.88
N ILE A 122 -2.56 19.98 -5.78
CA ILE A 122 -2.21 19.50 -4.44
C ILE A 122 -2.62 18.04 -4.24
N TRP A 123 -3.69 17.58 -4.88
CA TRP A 123 -4.17 16.20 -4.80
C TRP A 123 -3.36 15.26 -5.71
N TYR A 124 -3.04 15.70 -6.93
CA TYR A 124 -2.31 14.86 -7.89
C TYR A 124 -0.84 14.62 -7.50
N ARG A 125 -0.22 15.53 -6.72
CA ARG A 125 1.16 15.36 -6.24
C ARG A 125 1.34 14.12 -5.34
N PRO A 126 0.59 13.93 -4.23
CA PRO A 126 0.67 12.72 -3.42
C PRO A 126 0.12 11.49 -4.15
N TYR A 127 -0.85 11.64 -5.06
CA TYR A 127 -1.29 10.53 -5.92
C TYR A 127 -0.16 9.96 -6.78
N LEU A 128 0.58 10.83 -7.49
CA LEU A 128 1.76 10.42 -8.26
C LEU A 128 2.91 9.96 -7.37
N ALA A 129 3.03 10.47 -6.14
CA ALA A 129 4.02 10.00 -5.18
C ALA A 129 3.74 8.55 -4.73
N LEU A 130 2.47 8.21 -4.46
CA LEU A 130 2.03 6.84 -4.20
C LEU A 130 2.36 5.93 -5.37
N TYR A 131 1.92 6.31 -6.58
CA TYR A 131 2.16 5.53 -7.79
C TYR A 131 3.66 5.29 -8.03
N ASN A 132 4.48 6.34 -7.93
CA ASN A 132 5.94 6.24 -8.06
C ASN A 132 6.56 5.33 -6.98
N GLN A 133 6.11 5.43 -5.73
CA GLN A 133 6.61 4.61 -4.63
C GLN A 133 6.33 3.12 -4.87
N VAL A 134 5.10 2.78 -5.28
CA VAL A 134 4.72 1.40 -5.53
C VAL A 134 5.45 0.85 -6.76
N LEU A 135 5.51 1.60 -7.86
CA LEU A 135 6.19 1.15 -9.07
C LEU A 135 7.70 0.98 -8.84
N ALA A 136 8.35 1.92 -8.14
CA ALA A 136 9.76 1.79 -7.78
C ALA A 136 10.04 0.62 -6.83
N SER A 137 9.08 0.25 -5.97
CA SER A 137 9.19 -0.96 -5.15
C SER A 137 9.20 -2.21 -6.01
N ASN A 138 8.33 -2.28 -7.04
CA ASN A 138 8.33 -3.41 -7.98
C ASN A 138 9.65 -3.47 -8.77
N ALA A 139 10.16 -2.32 -9.23
CA ALA A 139 11.46 -2.24 -9.90
C ALA A 139 12.60 -2.78 -9.03
N GLN A 140 12.64 -2.42 -7.74
CA GLN A 140 13.63 -2.95 -6.79
C GLN A 140 13.49 -4.46 -6.59
N THR A 141 12.26 -4.99 -6.49
CA THR A 141 12.02 -6.44 -6.37
C THR A 141 12.52 -7.19 -7.61
N ILE A 142 12.27 -6.67 -8.81
CA ILE A 142 12.73 -7.28 -10.07
C ILE A 142 14.24 -7.21 -10.17
N ALA A 143 14.84 -6.05 -9.90
CA ALA A 143 16.29 -5.89 -9.92
C ALA A 143 17.01 -6.86 -8.98
N ALA A 144 16.41 -7.18 -7.82
CA ALA A 144 16.95 -8.18 -6.89
C ALA A 144 16.98 -9.62 -7.45
N THR A 145 16.22 -9.91 -8.52
CA THR A 145 16.26 -11.20 -9.23
C THR A 145 17.26 -11.22 -10.38
N CYS A 146 17.77 -10.05 -10.79
CA CYS A 146 18.79 -9.95 -11.82
C CYS A 146 20.16 -10.37 -11.25
N THR A 147 20.95 -11.09 -12.05
CA THR A 147 22.31 -11.50 -11.65
C THR A 147 23.34 -10.39 -11.81
N GLU A 148 23.00 -9.33 -12.55
CA GLU A 148 23.86 -8.18 -12.78
C GLU A 148 23.64 -7.10 -11.71
N ALA A 149 24.71 -6.73 -11.01
CA ALA A 149 24.66 -5.70 -9.96
C ALA A 149 24.20 -4.32 -10.47
N SER A 150 24.33 -4.07 -11.78
CA SER A 150 23.91 -2.83 -12.46
C SER A 150 22.42 -2.53 -12.27
N TYR A 151 21.55 -3.55 -12.22
CA TYR A 151 20.11 -3.31 -12.09
C TYR A 151 19.70 -2.82 -10.70
N THR A 152 20.47 -3.12 -9.66
CA THR A 152 20.22 -2.59 -8.31
C THR A 152 20.39 -1.08 -8.29
N ASP A 153 21.44 -0.56 -8.92
CA ASP A 153 21.70 0.88 -9.01
C ASP A 153 20.68 1.57 -9.93
N VAL A 154 20.30 0.92 -11.04
CA VAL A 154 19.22 1.40 -11.92
C VAL A 154 17.90 1.51 -11.14
N ALA A 155 17.52 0.48 -10.38
CA ALA A 155 16.31 0.47 -9.57
C ALA A 155 16.35 1.53 -8.45
N ALA A 156 17.51 1.73 -7.81
CA ALA A 156 17.67 2.73 -6.77
C ALA A 156 17.46 4.16 -7.31
N ASN A 157 17.91 4.43 -8.53
CA ASN A 157 17.75 5.72 -9.19
C ASN A 157 16.39 5.91 -9.89
N PHE A 158 15.62 4.83 -10.11
CA PHE A 158 14.38 4.89 -10.86
C PHE A 158 13.35 5.87 -10.25
N ARG A 159 12.75 6.69 -11.11
CA ARG A 159 11.58 7.54 -10.85
C ARG A 159 10.67 7.48 -12.06
N ILE A 160 9.35 7.56 -11.87
CA ILE A 160 8.40 7.61 -12.99
C ILE A 160 8.76 8.74 -13.96
N PRO A 161 8.73 8.50 -15.29
CA PRO A 161 8.99 9.55 -16.27
C PRO A 161 7.86 10.59 -16.31
N TYR A 162 8.10 11.70 -17.01
CA TYR A 162 7.09 12.69 -17.38
C TYR A 162 6.84 12.72 -18.89
#